data_AF-A0A662WP35-F1
#
_entry.id   AF-A0A662WP35-F1
#
_cell.length_a   1.000
_cell.length_b   1.000
_cell.length_c   1.000
_cell.angle_alpha   90.00
_cell.angle_beta   90.00
_cell.angle_gamma   90.00
#
_symmetry.space_group_name_H-M   'P 1'
#
loop_
_entity.id
_entity.type
_entity.pdbx_description
1 polymer ?
#
loop_
_entity_poly.entity_id
_entity_poly.type
_entity_poly.pdbx_seq_one_letter_code
_entity_poly.pdbx_strand_id
1 'polypeptide(L)'
;MGWGDVSGRVGVWAADYYEQQRRSRDQQSWSVLLKPSVLGACVAVAGRVVVAPLVLMLMFFATGYLTTGTVFIEADNSIFAFTARDPSMAGGCTGCFGPCKIVLLKYSVFGESALAGSTTYNALASKTPTLTNYDFSSLSDEVLALGAALDANDTICESGFTEWGSVQAVVTGTAQNIWDIITTLKLNVAPQMMKELELTIAHADECVTTWNMIGITRLFKYPTVVGSATFANIPAADINVFPDFTECRPNVTVDDSLVGSKLALATNGDDLLAVTPDILKLFPYNFESSIPAVSRVVEASGTHYGATTVMEPLLRAYYGGCRVRAVNTTGVFIEDTCEVSQHWESYGLMVHSPDDVPLCSTT
;
A
#
# COMPACT_ATOMS: atom_id res chain seq x y z
N MET A 1 -69.57 -15.88 45.23
CA MET A 1 -69.06 -17.20 45.65
C MET A 1 -68.06 -17.65 44.60
N GLY A 2 -66.80 -17.96 44.84
CA GLY A 2 -65.95 -17.92 46.03
C GLY A 2 -64.53 -18.08 45.48
N TRP A 3 -63.58 -17.33 46.03
CA TRP A 3 -62.16 -17.46 45.71
C TRP A 3 -61.62 -18.75 46.32
N GLY A 4 -60.84 -19.51 45.55
CA GLY A 4 -60.22 -20.77 45.95
C GLY A 4 -58.83 -20.91 45.34
N ASP A 5 -57.88 -20.22 45.97
CA ASP A 5 -56.49 -20.62 46.23
C ASP A 5 -55.79 -21.57 45.22
N VAL A 6 -55.03 -20.99 44.28
CA VAL A 6 -54.04 -21.69 43.42
C VAL A 6 -52.62 -21.25 43.80
N SER A 7 -52.41 -20.75 45.03
CA SER A 7 -51.09 -20.29 45.47
C SER A 7 -50.17 -21.43 45.97
N GLY A 8 -50.69 -22.65 46.13
CA GLY A 8 -49.97 -23.75 46.81
C GLY A 8 -49.16 -24.72 45.93
N ARG A 9 -49.27 -24.69 44.59
CA ARG A 9 -48.62 -25.71 43.72
C ARG A 9 -47.34 -25.26 43.01
N VAL A 10 -47.04 -23.96 42.97
CA VAL A 10 -45.85 -23.45 42.28
C VAL A 10 -44.58 -23.61 43.13
N GLY A 11 -44.71 -23.62 44.46
CA GLY A 11 -43.58 -23.74 45.39
C GLY A 11 -42.97 -25.14 45.52
N VAL A 12 -43.76 -26.20 45.28
CA VAL A 12 -43.31 -27.60 45.46
C VAL A 12 -42.37 -28.04 44.34
N TRP A 13 -42.69 -27.68 43.08
CA TRP A 13 -41.84 -28.04 41.93
C TRP A 13 -40.50 -27.31 41.95
N ALA A 14 -40.49 -26.04 42.36
CA ALA A 14 -39.25 -25.28 42.52
C ALA A 14 -38.38 -25.88 43.63
N ALA A 15 -38.96 -26.27 44.76
CA ALA A 15 -38.23 -26.92 45.85
C ALA A 15 -37.63 -28.28 45.43
N ASP A 16 -38.41 -29.13 44.75
CA ASP A 16 -37.95 -30.42 44.23
C ASP A 16 -36.86 -30.25 43.15
N TYR A 17 -36.99 -29.24 42.29
CA TYR A 17 -35.98 -28.92 41.27
C TYR A 17 -34.65 -28.51 41.92
N TYR A 18 -34.68 -27.64 42.93
CA TYR A 18 -33.47 -27.22 43.64
C TYR A 18 -32.85 -28.34 44.48
N GLU A 19 -33.65 -29.25 45.06
CA GLU A 19 -33.13 -30.44 45.73
C GLU A 19 -32.48 -31.42 44.76
N GLN A 20 -33.09 -31.67 43.58
CA GLN A 20 -32.49 -32.51 42.55
C GLN A 20 -31.17 -31.92 42.02
N GLN A 21 -31.11 -30.60 41.83
CA GLN A 21 -29.91 -29.91 41.37
C GLN A 21 -28.79 -29.93 42.43
N ARG A 22 -29.15 -29.87 43.72
CA ARG A 22 -28.20 -30.02 44.83
C ARG A 22 -27.65 -31.45 44.94
N ARG A 23 -28.52 -32.47 44.87
CA ARG A 23 -28.09 -33.89 44.85
C ARG A 23 -27.22 -34.20 43.63
N SER A 24 -27.52 -33.61 42.47
CA SER A 24 -26.70 -33.72 41.25
C SER A 24 -25.30 -33.12 41.41
N ARG A 25 -25.18 -31.98 42.11
CA ARG A 25 -23.88 -31.36 42.43
C ARG A 25 -23.10 -32.16 43.47
N ASP A 26 -23.79 -32.68 44.49
CA ASP A 26 -23.16 -33.50 45.55
C ASP A 26 -22.69 -34.88 45.02
N GLN A 27 -23.30 -35.38 43.93
CA GLN A 27 -22.89 -36.61 43.24
C GLN A 27 -21.85 -36.39 42.12
N GLN A 28 -21.43 -35.15 41.82
CA GLN A 28 -20.33 -34.90 40.89
C GLN A 28 -18.99 -35.27 41.54
N SER A 29 -18.66 -36.56 41.44
CA SER A 29 -17.35 -37.10 41.75
C SER A 29 -16.26 -36.41 40.92
N TRP A 30 -15.08 -36.24 41.51
CA TRP A 30 -13.87 -35.71 40.86
C TRP A 30 -13.51 -36.44 39.55
N SER A 31 -14.11 -37.61 39.29
CA SER A 31 -13.99 -38.36 38.03
C SER A 31 -14.50 -37.60 36.79
N VAL A 32 -15.30 -36.54 36.93
CA VAL A 32 -15.70 -35.68 35.80
C VAL A 32 -14.52 -34.87 35.24
N LEU A 33 -13.54 -34.51 36.08
CA LEU A 33 -12.33 -33.79 35.66
C LEU A 33 -11.35 -34.67 34.85
N LEU A 34 -11.48 -35.99 34.96
CA LEU A 34 -10.66 -36.98 34.24
C LEU A 34 -11.28 -37.43 32.91
N LYS A 35 -12.40 -36.84 32.50
CA LYS A 35 -12.98 -37.13 31.18
C LYS A 35 -12.00 -36.68 30.08
N PRO A 36 -11.77 -37.49 29.03
CA PRO A 36 -10.83 -37.13 27.95
C PRO A 36 -11.12 -35.78 27.30
N SER A 37 -12.40 -35.38 27.24
CA SER A 37 -12.82 -34.07 26.74
C SER A 37 -12.44 -32.90 27.65
N VAL A 38 -12.43 -33.10 28.97
CA VAL A 38 -12.01 -32.07 29.96
C VAL A 38 -10.50 -31.95 29.97
N LEU A 39 -9.77 -33.07 29.92
CA LEU A 39 -8.31 -33.06 29.76
C LEU A 39 -7.90 -32.42 28.43
N GLY A 40 -8.58 -32.74 27.33
CA GLY A 40 -8.34 -32.11 26.03
C GLY A 40 -8.64 -30.61 26.03
N ALA A 41 -9.73 -30.18 26.67
CA ALA A 41 -10.04 -28.75 26.83
C ALA A 41 -9.01 -28.04 27.71
N CYS A 42 -8.55 -28.64 28.81
CA CYS A 42 -7.50 -28.09 29.65
C CYS A 42 -6.17 -27.97 28.90
N VAL A 43 -5.80 -28.96 28.09
CA VAL A 43 -4.59 -28.91 27.24
C VAL A 43 -4.73 -27.83 26.17
N ALA A 44 -5.89 -27.71 25.52
CA ALA A 44 -6.13 -26.68 24.52
C ALA A 44 -6.11 -25.25 25.11
N VAL A 45 -6.70 -25.07 26.29
CA VAL A 45 -6.68 -23.78 27.01
C VAL A 45 -5.29 -23.47 27.54
N ALA A 46 -4.59 -24.42 28.17
CA ALA A 46 -3.21 -24.23 28.61
C ALA A 46 -2.28 -23.93 27.43
N GLY A 47 -2.47 -24.60 26.30
CA GLY A 47 -1.75 -24.32 25.06
C GLY A 47 -1.95 -22.89 24.57
N ARG A 48 -3.19 -22.40 24.55
CA ARG A 48 -3.52 -21.05 24.03
C ARG A 48 -3.27 -19.92 25.02
N VAL A 49 -3.45 -20.16 26.32
CA VAL A 49 -3.42 -19.11 27.36
C VAL A 49 -2.07 -19.05 28.07
N VAL A 50 -1.34 -20.17 28.15
CA VAL A 50 -0.07 -20.24 28.89
C VAL A 50 1.09 -20.46 27.93
N VAL A 51 1.03 -21.51 27.11
CA VAL A 51 2.16 -21.86 26.23
C VAL A 51 2.34 -20.84 25.12
N ALA A 52 1.28 -20.48 24.40
CA ALA A 52 1.38 -19.53 23.30
C ALA A 52 1.91 -18.15 23.75
N PRO A 53 1.41 -17.52 24.82
CA PRO A 53 1.96 -16.25 25.29
C PRO A 53 3.39 -16.37 25.80
N LEU A 54 3.76 -17.49 26.46
CA LEU A 54 5.14 -17.70 26.90
C LEU A 54 6.10 -17.88 25.73
N VAL A 55 5.73 -18.64 24.70
CA VAL A 55 6.53 -18.78 23.47
C VAL A 55 6.68 -17.44 22.77
N LEU A 56 5.60 -16.65 22.71
CA LEU A 56 5.60 -15.32 22.10
C LEU A 56 6.47 -14.35 22.91
N MET A 57 6.42 -14.40 24.24
CA MET A 57 7.27 -13.61 25.13
C MET A 57 8.74 -14.04 25.01
N LEU A 58 9.01 -15.34 24.92
CA LEU A 58 10.37 -15.88 24.76
C LEU A 58 10.94 -15.51 23.39
N MET A 59 10.13 -15.55 22.33
CA MET A 59 10.47 -14.98 21.04
C MET A 59 10.80 -13.50 21.18
N PHE A 60 9.96 -12.71 21.86
CA PHE A 60 10.21 -11.28 22.07
C PHE A 60 11.52 -10.96 22.80
N PHE A 61 11.87 -11.74 23.83
CA PHE A 61 13.11 -11.55 24.59
C PHE A 61 14.35 -12.14 23.91
N ALA A 62 14.22 -13.26 23.20
CA ALA A 62 15.35 -13.94 22.56
C ALA A 62 15.73 -13.34 21.20
N THR A 63 14.76 -12.72 20.50
CA THR A 63 14.97 -12.21 19.13
C THR A 63 15.09 -10.69 19.06
N GLY A 64 14.99 -9.98 20.20
CA GLY A 64 15.02 -8.51 20.21
C GLY A 64 13.80 -7.85 19.59
N TYR A 65 12.73 -8.60 19.29
CA TYR A 65 11.52 -8.12 18.60
C TYR A 65 10.89 -6.86 19.22
N LEU A 66 11.04 -6.65 20.54
CA LEU A 66 10.52 -5.47 21.24
C LEU A 66 11.54 -4.33 21.39
N THR A 67 12.82 -4.58 21.13
CA THR A 67 13.91 -3.59 21.22
C THR A 67 14.24 -2.96 19.87
N THR A 68 14.04 -3.69 18.78
CA THR A 68 14.12 -3.22 17.37
C THR A 68 12.72 -3.23 16.74
N GLY A 69 11.73 -2.74 17.51
CA GLY A 69 10.33 -2.64 17.07
C GLY A 69 10.11 -1.53 16.04
N THR A 70 10.91 -1.49 14.98
CA THR A 70 10.48 -0.90 13.72
C THR A 70 9.76 -2.00 12.97
N VAL A 71 8.50 -1.73 12.62
CA VAL A 71 7.71 -2.57 11.68
C VAL A 71 8.38 -2.61 10.29
N PHE A 72 9.44 -1.83 10.09
CA PHE A 72 10.36 -1.86 8.97
C PHE A 72 11.60 -2.68 9.32
N ILE A 73 11.94 -3.60 8.42
CA ILE A 73 13.23 -4.30 8.40
C ILE A 73 14.33 -3.23 8.43
N GLU A 74 15.14 -3.22 9.49
CA GLU A 74 16.37 -2.44 9.53
C GLU A 74 17.26 -2.88 8.36
N ALA A 75 17.87 -1.90 7.70
CA ALA A 75 18.57 -2.11 6.43
C ALA A 75 19.69 -3.16 6.49
N ASP A 76 20.32 -3.28 7.65
CA ASP A 76 21.33 -4.26 8.02
C ASP A 76 20.86 -5.72 7.83
N ASN A 77 19.54 -5.93 7.81
CA ASN A 77 18.86 -7.21 7.62
C ASN A 77 18.12 -7.31 6.28
N SER A 78 18.43 -6.44 5.30
CA SER A 78 17.86 -6.45 3.94
C SER A 78 18.32 -7.69 3.15
N ILE A 79 17.78 -8.87 3.49
CA ILE A 79 17.73 -10.04 2.61
C ILE A 79 16.46 -9.95 1.75
N PHE A 80 16.24 -8.81 1.09
CA PHE A 80 15.52 -8.84 -0.17
C PHE A 80 16.54 -9.17 -1.25
N ALA A 81 16.86 -10.45 -1.34
CA ALA A 81 17.41 -10.99 -2.58
C ALA A 81 16.36 -10.71 -3.66
N PHE A 82 16.65 -9.72 -4.49
CA PHE A 82 15.89 -9.39 -5.69
C PHE A 82 15.59 -10.69 -6.45
N THR A 83 14.34 -11.16 -6.40
CA THR A 83 13.91 -12.26 -7.26
C THR A 83 13.04 -11.70 -8.37
N ALA A 84 13.40 -12.07 -9.60
CA ALA A 84 12.96 -11.48 -10.86
C ALA A 84 11.45 -11.63 -11.18
N ARG A 85 10.64 -12.09 -10.21
CA ARG A 85 9.18 -12.22 -10.23
C ARG A 85 8.61 -12.23 -8.82
N ASP A 86 9.27 -11.59 -7.85
CA ASP A 86 8.83 -11.72 -6.46
C ASP A 86 7.44 -11.13 -6.29
N PRO A 87 6.41 -11.93 -5.96
CA PRO A 87 5.13 -11.39 -5.56
C PRO A 87 5.31 -10.46 -4.36
N SER A 88 6.36 -10.61 -3.55
CA SER A 88 6.72 -9.69 -2.47
C SER A 88 7.14 -8.28 -2.93
N MET A 89 7.29 -8.01 -4.24
CA MET A 89 7.46 -6.65 -4.76
C MET A 89 6.13 -5.99 -5.16
N ALA A 90 5.12 -6.81 -5.51
CA ALA A 90 3.74 -6.38 -5.79
C ALA A 90 2.77 -6.69 -4.64
N GLY A 91 3.30 -7.17 -3.52
CA GLY A 91 2.56 -7.68 -2.38
C GLY A 91 1.81 -8.97 -2.60
N GLY A 92 1.88 -9.58 -3.78
CA GLY A 92 1.09 -10.73 -4.19
C GLY A 92 -0.41 -10.45 -4.08
N CYS A 93 -1.23 -11.24 -4.75
CA CYS A 93 -2.64 -11.26 -4.40
C CYS A 93 -3.29 -12.57 -4.80
N THR A 94 -4.08 -13.13 -3.89
CA THR A 94 -4.83 -14.36 -4.14
C THR A 94 -6.21 -14.02 -4.69
N GLY A 95 -6.52 -14.49 -5.90
CA GLY A 95 -7.84 -14.29 -6.52
C GLY A 95 -8.11 -12.86 -7.04
N CYS A 96 -7.06 -12.10 -7.31
CA CYS A 96 -7.12 -10.70 -7.77
C CYS A 96 -7.04 -10.53 -9.29
N PHE A 97 -6.68 -11.59 -10.03
CA PHE A 97 -6.63 -11.54 -11.49
C PHE A 97 -8.03 -11.38 -12.08
N GLY A 98 -8.16 -10.55 -13.10
CA GLY A 98 -9.40 -10.43 -13.85
C GLY A 98 -9.24 -9.59 -15.11
N PRO A 99 -10.36 -9.34 -15.82
CA PRO A 99 -10.36 -8.61 -17.08
C PRO A 99 -9.77 -7.20 -16.95
N CYS A 100 -8.92 -6.81 -17.89
CA CYS A 100 -8.20 -5.54 -17.86
C CYS A 100 -9.10 -4.31 -17.81
N LYS A 101 -10.30 -4.38 -18.40
CA LYS A 101 -11.28 -3.29 -18.28
C LYS A 101 -11.69 -2.95 -16.83
N ILE A 102 -11.56 -3.88 -15.89
CA ILE A 102 -11.76 -3.59 -14.45
C ILE A 102 -10.67 -2.66 -13.93
N VAL A 103 -9.42 -2.95 -14.29
CA VAL A 103 -8.28 -2.13 -13.88
C VAL A 103 -8.31 -0.76 -14.56
N LEU A 104 -8.66 -0.70 -15.85
CA LEU A 104 -8.88 0.57 -16.55
C LEU A 104 -9.96 1.43 -15.89
N LEU A 105 -11.06 0.81 -15.45
CA LEU A 105 -12.10 1.51 -14.67
C LEU A 105 -11.54 2.08 -13.36
N LYS A 106 -10.67 1.34 -12.66
CA LYS A 106 -10.04 1.84 -11.42
C LYS A 106 -9.08 2.99 -11.69
N TYR A 107 -8.29 2.92 -12.76
CA TYR A 107 -7.44 4.04 -13.16
C TYR A 107 -8.22 5.28 -13.58
N SER A 108 -9.43 5.10 -14.14
CA SER A 108 -10.29 6.25 -14.50
C SER A 108 -10.66 7.13 -13.29
N VAL A 109 -10.57 6.62 -12.06
CA VAL A 109 -10.81 7.39 -10.82
C VAL A 109 -9.82 8.54 -10.67
N PHE A 110 -8.60 8.42 -11.19
CA PHE A 110 -7.62 9.51 -11.15
C PHE A 110 -8.01 10.66 -12.07
N GLY A 111 -8.73 10.37 -13.17
CA GLY A 111 -8.93 11.33 -14.25
C GLY A 111 -7.60 11.94 -14.69
N GLU A 112 -7.55 13.26 -14.81
CA GLU A 112 -6.34 14.02 -15.15
C GLU A 112 -5.55 14.48 -13.90
N SER A 113 -5.92 13.99 -12.70
CA SER A 113 -5.24 14.33 -11.45
C SER A 113 -4.09 13.36 -11.15
N ALA A 114 -2.99 13.86 -10.59
CA ALA A 114 -1.86 13.02 -10.19
C ALA A 114 -2.15 12.17 -8.93
N LEU A 115 -3.19 12.53 -8.17
CA LEU A 115 -3.65 11.84 -6.97
C LEU A 115 -5.15 11.58 -7.03
N ALA A 116 -5.56 10.45 -6.44
CA ALA A 116 -6.96 10.17 -6.15
C ALA A 116 -7.19 10.09 -4.63
N GLY A 117 -8.35 10.55 -4.18
CA GLY A 117 -8.77 10.38 -2.79
C GLY A 117 -8.84 8.89 -2.46
N SER A 118 -8.20 8.48 -1.37
CA SER A 118 -8.15 7.06 -0.96
C SER A 118 -9.55 6.46 -0.76
N THR A 119 -10.52 7.22 -0.26
CA THR A 119 -11.90 6.76 -0.10
C THR A 119 -12.54 6.39 -1.43
N THR A 120 -12.48 7.28 -2.42
CA THR A 120 -13.03 7.06 -3.76
C THR A 120 -12.31 5.93 -4.47
N TYR A 121 -10.98 5.93 -4.42
CA TYR A 121 -10.18 4.88 -5.03
C TYR A 121 -10.48 3.52 -4.38
N ASN A 122 -10.43 3.42 -3.05
CA ASN A 122 -10.66 2.17 -2.33
C ASN A 122 -12.08 1.63 -2.50
N ALA A 123 -13.10 2.49 -2.62
CA ALA A 123 -14.48 2.05 -2.84
C ALA A 123 -14.64 1.22 -4.11
N LEU A 124 -13.83 1.50 -5.13
CA LEU A 124 -13.79 0.74 -6.38
C LEU A 124 -12.70 -0.33 -6.36
N ALA A 125 -11.51 0.02 -5.87
CA ALA A 125 -10.32 -0.79 -5.95
C ALA A 125 -10.33 -1.99 -4.98
N SER A 126 -11.07 -1.93 -3.87
CA SER A 126 -11.23 -3.05 -2.93
C SER A 126 -12.17 -4.15 -3.40
N LYS A 127 -12.99 -3.89 -4.43
CA LYS A 127 -13.93 -4.88 -4.97
C LYS A 127 -13.15 -6.04 -5.60
N THR A 128 -13.68 -7.25 -5.45
CA THR A 128 -13.14 -8.43 -6.14
C THR A 128 -13.34 -8.29 -7.65
N PRO A 129 -12.44 -8.86 -8.47
CA PRO A 129 -12.42 -8.71 -9.94
C PRO A 129 -13.52 -9.52 -10.65
N THR A 130 -14.76 -9.46 -10.15
CA THR A 130 -15.94 -10.08 -10.78
C THR A 130 -16.71 -9.02 -11.56
N LEU A 131 -16.95 -9.25 -12.86
CA LEU A 131 -17.56 -8.26 -13.77
C LEU A 131 -18.88 -7.67 -13.26
N THR A 132 -19.71 -8.45 -12.57
CA THR A 132 -21.01 -8.01 -12.02
C THR A 132 -20.87 -6.97 -10.91
N ASN A 133 -19.68 -6.77 -10.35
CA ASN A 133 -19.43 -5.80 -9.28
C ASN A 133 -19.19 -4.38 -9.79
N TYR A 134 -19.06 -4.22 -11.10
CA TYR A 134 -18.62 -2.99 -11.75
C TYR A 134 -19.64 -2.49 -12.76
N ASP A 135 -19.81 -1.18 -12.77
CA ASP A 135 -20.47 -0.47 -13.86
C ASP A 135 -19.37 0.16 -14.74
N PHE A 136 -19.41 -0.15 -16.03
CA PHE A 136 -18.45 0.32 -17.01
C PHE A 136 -18.99 1.49 -17.85
N SER A 137 -20.18 2.02 -17.52
CA SER A 137 -20.83 3.12 -18.24
C SER A 137 -20.00 4.41 -18.30
N SER A 138 -19.06 4.58 -17.37
CA SER A 138 -18.13 5.72 -17.35
C SER A 138 -16.94 5.57 -18.30
N LEU A 139 -16.71 4.39 -18.87
CA LEU A 139 -15.64 4.15 -19.82
C LEU A 139 -16.09 4.42 -21.25
N SER A 140 -15.22 5.04 -22.05
CA SER A 140 -15.44 5.20 -23.49
C SER A 140 -15.29 3.87 -24.22
N ASP A 141 -15.88 3.77 -25.42
CA ASP A 141 -15.70 2.62 -26.31
C ASP A 141 -14.23 2.36 -26.64
N GLU A 142 -13.41 3.43 -26.73
CA GLU A 142 -11.97 3.35 -26.93
C GLU A 142 -11.26 2.66 -25.75
N VAL A 143 -11.58 3.05 -24.50
CA VAL A 143 -11.01 2.40 -23.30
C VAL A 143 -11.47 0.94 -23.20
N LEU A 144 -12.72 0.64 -23.56
CA LEU A 144 -13.23 -0.73 -23.57
C LEU A 144 -12.54 -1.59 -24.63
N ALA A 145 -12.28 -1.03 -25.81
CA ALA A 145 -11.53 -1.69 -26.87
C ALA A 145 -10.07 -1.95 -26.46
N LEU A 146 -9.42 -0.98 -25.81
CA LEU A 146 -8.09 -1.17 -25.23
C LEU A 146 -8.08 -2.31 -24.20
N GLY A 147 -9.07 -2.34 -23.30
CA GLY A 147 -9.18 -3.42 -22.31
C GLY A 147 -9.28 -4.81 -22.95
N ALA A 148 -10.07 -4.96 -24.01
CA ALA A 148 -10.18 -6.22 -24.75
C ALA A 148 -8.88 -6.59 -25.49
N ALA A 149 -8.15 -5.60 -26.02
CA ALA A 149 -6.86 -5.84 -26.67
C ALA A 149 -5.78 -6.28 -25.66
N LEU A 150 -5.77 -5.69 -24.46
CA LEU A 150 -4.86 -6.10 -23.37
C LEU A 150 -5.14 -7.53 -22.91
N ASP A 151 -6.42 -7.88 -22.70
CA ASP A 151 -6.84 -9.25 -22.36
C ASP A 151 -6.41 -10.28 -23.42
N ALA A 152 -6.26 -9.86 -24.69
CA ALA A 152 -5.86 -10.74 -25.80
C ALA A 152 -4.35 -10.87 -25.99
N ASN A 153 -3.53 -10.01 -25.36
CA ASN A 153 -2.07 -9.95 -25.56
C ASN A 153 -1.29 -10.33 -24.28
N ASP A 154 -1.78 -11.33 -23.55
CA ASP A 154 -1.18 -11.86 -22.32
C ASP A 154 -0.87 -10.80 -21.24
N THR A 155 -1.53 -9.64 -21.29
CA THR A 155 -1.40 -8.62 -20.25
C THR A 155 -2.07 -9.11 -18.98
N ILE A 156 -1.37 -8.99 -17.86
CA ILE A 156 -1.87 -9.41 -16.56
C ILE A 156 -2.52 -8.21 -15.88
N CYS A 157 -3.77 -8.37 -15.45
CA CYS A 157 -4.53 -7.33 -14.78
C CYS A 157 -5.01 -7.80 -13.42
N GLU A 158 -4.55 -7.12 -12.38
CA GLU A 158 -4.78 -7.46 -10.98
C GLU A 158 -5.56 -6.37 -10.26
N SER A 159 -6.39 -6.80 -9.32
CA SER A 159 -7.34 -5.94 -8.66
C SER A 159 -7.70 -6.50 -7.28
N GLY A 160 -7.60 -5.69 -6.24
CA GLY A 160 -8.08 -6.03 -4.91
C GLY A 160 -7.10 -5.63 -3.83
N PHE A 161 -6.88 -6.52 -2.87
CA PHE A 161 -5.94 -6.32 -1.78
C PHE A 161 -4.64 -7.06 -2.06
N THR A 162 -3.51 -6.44 -1.72
CA THR A 162 -2.23 -7.13 -1.58
C THR A 162 -2.28 -8.11 -0.41
N GLU A 163 -1.33 -9.04 -0.32
CA GLU A 163 -1.16 -9.87 0.88
C GLU A 163 -0.81 -9.03 2.13
N TRP A 164 -0.38 -7.77 1.94
CA TRP A 164 -0.13 -6.81 3.01
C TRP A 164 -1.37 -5.97 3.39
N GLY A 165 -2.49 -6.16 2.70
CA GLY A 165 -3.75 -5.46 2.99
C GLY A 165 -3.91 -4.09 2.33
N SER A 166 -2.97 -3.68 1.47
CA SER A 166 -3.07 -2.44 0.70
C SER A 166 -3.99 -2.64 -0.50
N VAL A 167 -4.82 -1.63 -0.79
CA VAL A 167 -5.73 -1.69 -1.93
C VAL A 167 -4.99 -1.28 -3.19
N GLN A 168 -4.99 -2.16 -4.21
CA GLN A 168 -4.27 -1.94 -5.46
C GLN A 168 -5.06 -2.29 -6.72
N ALA A 169 -4.59 -1.71 -7.81
CA ALA A 169 -4.86 -2.15 -9.17
C ALA A 169 -3.51 -2.18 -9.90
N VAL A 170 -3.20 -3.30 -10.56
CA VAL A 170 -1.93 -3.49 -11.25
C VAL A 170 -2.20 -3.94 -12.67
N VAL A 171 -1.41 -3.43 -13.61
CA VAL A 171 -1.30 -3.96 -14.96
C VAL A 171 0.16 -4.31 -15.21
N THR A 172 0.41 -5.53 -15.65
CA THR A 172 1.72 -6.00 -16.09
C THR A 172 1.65 -6.37 -17.56
N GLY A 173 2.50 -5.76 -18.39
CA GLY A 173 2.52 -5.97 -19.83
C GLY A 173 3.79 -5.44 -20.47
N THR A 174 3.76 -5.14 -21.77
CA THR A 174 4.88 -4.46 -22.43
C THR A 174 4.91 -2.97 -22.06
N ALA A 175 6.05 -2.30 -22.22
CA ALA A 175 6.13 -0.84 -22.04
C ALA A 175 5.10 -0.09 -22.91
N GLN A 176 4.86 -0.58 -24.13
CA GLN A 176 3.84 -0.03 -25.04
C GLN A 176 2.43 -0.19 -24.46
N ASN A 177 2.09 -1.34 -23.87
CA ASN A 177 0.78 -1.52 -23.24
C ASN A 177 0.55 -0.51 -22.11
N ILE A 178 1.56 -0.26 -21.29
CA ILE A 178 1.46 0.73 -20.21
C ILE A 178 1.31 2.15 -20.77
N TRP A 179 2.08 2.49 -21.82
CA TRP A 179 1.95 3.77 -22.52
C TRP A 179 0.56 3.99 -23.11
N ASP A 180 0.00 2.98 -23.77
CA ASP A 180 -1.34 3.03 -24.37
C ASP A 180 -2.42 3.26 -23.30
N ILE A 181 -2.30 2.63 -22.14
CA ILE A 181 -3.19 2.85 -20.99
C ILE A 181 -3.14 4.31 -20.54
N ILE A 182 -1.93 4.83 -20.29
CA ILE A 182 -1.75 6.19 -19.77
C ILE A 182 -2.29 7.23 -20.74
N THR A 183 -1.98 7.07 -22.04
CA THR A 183 -2.40 8.02 -23.07
C THR A 183 -3.89 7.96 -23.37
N THR A 184 -4.48 6.76 -23.44
CA THR A 184 -5.92 6.58 -23.70
C THR A 184 -6.78 7.10 -22.55
N LEU A 185 -6.36 6.85 -21.30
CA LEU A 185 -7.06 7.35 -20.11
C LEU A 185 -6.66 8.78 -19.71
N LYS A 186 -5.66 9.37 -20.39
CA LYS A 186 -5.08 10.68 -20.06
C LYS A 186 -4.62 10.80 -18.61
N LEU A 187 -4.02 9.74 -18.09
CA LEU A 187 -3.58 9.68 -16.70
C LEU A 187 -2.39 10.60 -16.48
N ASN A 188 -2.42 11.32 -15.36
CA ASN A 188 -1.36 12.24 -14.99
C ASN A 188 -0.23 11.50 -14.24
N VAL A 189 0.55 10.71 -14.98
CA VAL A 189 1.72 9.98 -14.47
C VAL A 189 2.95 10.90 -14.41
N ALA A 190 3.88 10.63 -13.49
CA ALA A 190 5.07 11.45 -13.32
C ALA A 190 5.86 11.59 -14.64
N PRO A 191 6.30 12.81 -15.05
CA PRO A 191 7.00 13.01 -16.32
C PRO A 191 8.27 12.14 -16.45
N GLN A 192 8.95 11.88 -15.34
CA GLN A 192 10.10 10.98 -15.31
C GLN A 192 9.73 9.54 -15.65
N MET A 193 8.61 9.02 -15.16
CA MET A 193 8.13 7.68 -15.52
C MET A 193 7.68 7.61 -16.98
N MET A 194 7.04 8.67 -17.49
CA MET A 194 6.69 8.77 -18.90
C MET A 194 7.94 8.75 -19.77
N LYS A 195 9.00 9.47 -19.38
CA LYS A 195 10.26 9.46 -20.12
C LYS A 195 10.98 8.11 -20.04
N GLU A 196 10.90 7.42 -18.91
CA GLU A 196 11.40 6.04 -18.78
C GLU A 196 10.70 5.09 -19.75
N LEU A 197 9.36 5.13 -19.82
CA LEU A 197 8.60 4.35 -20.80
C LEU A 197 8.97 4.69 -22.24
N GLU A 198 9.06 5.98 -22.58
CA GLU A 198 9.40 6.45 -23.92
C GLU A 198 10.76 5.90 -24.37
N LEU A 199 11.77 5.98 -23.50
CA LEU A 199 13.11 5.46 -23.78
C LEU A 199 13.09 3.93 -23.93
N THR A 200 12.35 3.23 -23.08
CA THR A 200 12.27 1.77 -23.21
C THR A 200 11.52 1.32 -24.46
N ILE A 201 10.51 2.05 -24.91
CA ILE A 201 9.84 1.77 -26.20
C ILE A 201 10.80 2.00 -27.37
N ALA A 202 11.58 3.09 -27.33
CA ALA A 202 12.57 3.40 -28.36
C ALA A 202 13.72 2.36 -28.43
N HIS A 203 14.04 1.73 -27.30
CA HIS A 203 15.14 0.79 -27.12
C HIS A 203 14.66 -0.60 -26.65
N ALA A 204 13.52 -1.07 -27.18
CA ALA A 204 12.84 -2.28 -26.70
C ALA A 204 13.70 -3.56 -26.74
N ASP A 205 14.72 -3.58 -27.59
CA ASP A 205 15.58 -4.74 -27.83
C ASP A 205 16.79 -4.82 -26.87
N GLU A 206 17.11 -3.71 -26.17
CA GLU A 206 18.32 -3.61 -25.35
C GLU A 206 18.15 -4.27 -23.97
N CYS A 207 16.96 -4.15 -23.37
CA CYS A 207 16.65 -4.73 -22.06
C CYS A 207 15.20 -5.21 -22.03
N VAL A 208 15.00 -6.49 -22.33
CA VAL A 208 13.67 -7.08 -22.51
C VAL A 208 13.06 -7.41 -21.14
N THR A 209 12.09 -6.60 -20.74
CA THR A 209 11.38 -6.77 -19.48
C THR A 209 9.93 -6.38 -19.63
N THR A 210 9.07 -7.00 -18.82
CA THR A 210 7.70 -6.56 -18.61
C THR A 210 7.69 -5.31 -17.74
N TRP A 211 6.63 -4.52 -17.88
CA TRP A 211 6.42 -3.27 -17.16
C TRP A 211 5.15 -3.36 -16.36
N ASN A 212 5.22 -2.82 -15.15
CA ASN A 212 4.13 -2.71 -14.22
C ASN A 212 3.67 -1.27 -14.13
N MET A 213 2.36 -1.10 -14.11
CA MET A 213 1.72 0.11 -13.63
C MET A 213 0.85 -0.28 -12.46
N ILE A 214 1.03 0.39 -11.33
CA ILE A 214 0.27 0.16 -10.10
C ILE A 214 -0.37 1.46 -9.64
N GLY A 215 -1.68 1.41 -9.43
CA GLY A 215 -2.41 2.37 -8.61
C GLY A 215 -2.57 1.81 -7.21
N ILE A 216 -2.05 2.50 -6.20
CA ILE A 216 -2.06 2.01 -4.81
C ILE A 216 -2.32 3.15 -3.85
N THR A 217 -3.14 2.86 -2.82
CA THR A 217 -3.33 3.78 -1.71
C THR A 217 -2.15 3.70 -0.75
N ARG A 218 -1.58 4.87 -0.41
CA ARG A 218 -0.45 5.02 0.50
C ARG A 218 -0.69 6.12 1.51
N LEU A 219 0.11 6.12 2.57
CA LEU A 219 0.16 7.23 3.52
C LEU A 219 1.20 8.26 3.07
N PHE A 220 0.77 9.51 2.97
CA PHE A 220 1.65 10.65 2.78
C PHE A 220 1.86 11.36 4.11
N LYS A 221 3.11 11.69 4.43
CA LYS A 221 3.46 12.46 5.62
C LYS A 221 3.42 13.94 5.31
N TYR A 222 2.77 14.73 6.15
CA TYR A 222 2.73 16.18 6.01
C TYR A 222 3.11 16.89 7.33
N PRO A 223 3.87 18.00 7.25
CA PRO A 223 4.28 18.74 8.43
C PRO A 223 3.06 19.44 9.06
N THR A 224 2.86 19.24 10.35
CA THR A 224 1.79 19.93 11.12
C THR A 224 2.30 21.18 11.85
N VAL A 225 3.59 21.20 12.16
CA VAL A 225 4.28 22.29 12.86
C VAL A 225 5.65 22.47 12.20
N VAL A 226 5.99 23.71 11.83
CA VAL A 226 7.30 24.05 11.26
C VAL A 226 8.40 23.69 12.26
N GLY A 227 9.48 23.06 11.77
CA GLY A 227 10.62 22.66 12.60
C GLY A 227 10.38 21.43 13.49
N SER A 228 9.28 20.68 13.29
CA SER A 228 8.98 19.44 14.02
C SER A 228 9.09 18.21 13.12
N ALA A 229 9.73 17.15 13.62
CA ALA A 229 9.74 15.84 12.96
C ALA A 229 8.41 15.06 13.15
N THR A 230 7.44 15.59 13.90
CA THR A 230 6.14 14.94 14.11
C THR A 230 5.17 15.28 12.97
N PHE A 231 5.26 14.50 11.90
CA PHE A 231 4.38 14.64 10.75
C PHE A 231 3.08 13.85 10.97
N ALA A 232 1.97 14.37 10.45
CA ALA A 232 0.72 13.63 10.37
C ALA A 232 0.68 12.82 9.06
N ASN A 233 -0.23 11.85 8.96
CA ASN A 233 -0.39 11.01 7.77
C ASN A 233 -1.73 11.28 7.09
N ILE A 234 -1.74 11.27 5.76
CA ILE A 234 -2.96 11.32 4.95
C ILE A 234 -2.96 10.20 3.91
N PRO A 235 -4.06 9.42 3.80
CA PRO A 235 -4.15 8.39 2.78
C PRO A 235 -4.58 8.97 1.43
N ALA A 236 -3.78 8.75 0.39
CA ALA A 236 -4.12 9.06 -1.00
C ALA A 236 -3.62 7.95 -1.93
N ALA A 237 -4.24 7.81 -3.08
CA ALA A 237 -3.78 6.88 -4.10
C ALA A 237 -2.92 7.63 -5.13
N ASP A 238 -1.83 7.00 -5.54
CA ASP A 238 -0.96 7.47 -6.61
C ASP A 238 -0.62 6.34 -7.59
N ILE A 239 -0.11 6.71 -8.76
CA ILE A 239 0.28 5.76 -9.82
C ILE A 239 1.80 5.68 -9.86
N ASN A 240 2.31 4.45 -9.91
CA ASN A 240 3.73 4.16 -10.12
C ASN A 240 3.89 3.27 -11.35
N VAL A 241 4.94 3.53 -12.12
CA VAL A 241 5.32 2.72 -13.28
C VAL A 241 6.77 2.28 -13.15
N PHE A 242 7.03 1.01 -13.41
CA PHE A 242 8.36 0.42 -13.27
C PHE A 242 8.53 -0.88 -14.06
N PRO A 243 9.75 -1.20 -14.53
CA PRO A 243 10.04 -2.51 -15.11
C PRO A 243 10.08 -3.61 -14.04
N ASP A 244 9.80 -4.85 -14.41
CA ASP A 244 10.05 -6.02 -13.56
C ASP A 244 11.53 -6.20 -13.26
N PHE A 245 12.38 -5.96 -14.27
CA PHE A 245 13.82 -5.97 -14.10
C PHE A 245 14.29 -4.53 -13.84
N THR A 246 14.54 -4.20 -12.58
CA THR A 246 14.97 -2.85 -12.17
C THR A 246 16.24 -2.38 -12.89
N GLU A 247 17.13 -3.28 -13.28
CA GLU A 247 18.32 -2.96 -14.09
C GLU A 247 17.99 -2.45 -15.50
N CYS A 248 16.79 -2.75 -16.02
CA CYS A 248 16.29 -2.22 -17.30
C CYS A 248 15.70 -0.82 -17.19
N ARG A 249 15.61 -0.24 -15.98
CA ARG A 249 15.06 1.10 -15.80
C ARG A 249 16.03 2.15 -16.35
N PRO A 250 15.60 2.97 -17.33
CA PRO A 250 16.44 4.06 -17.83
C PRO A 250 16.75 5.09 -16.75
N ASN A 251 17.96 5.64 -16.77
CA ASN A 251 18.33 6.73 -15.87
C ASN A 251 17.86 8.08 -16.43
N VAL A 252 16.71 8.55 -15.95
CA VAL A 252 16.15 9.85 -16.31
C VAL A 252 16.42 10.88 -15.21
N THR A 253 17.00 12.02 -15.60
CA THR A 253 17.17 13.20 -14.73
C THR A 253 15.90 14.04 -14.74
N VAL A 254 15.49 14.55 -13.57
CA VAL A 254 14.24 15.32 -13.42
C VAL A 254 14.55 16.81 -13.26
N ASP A 255 14.80 17.49 -14.38
CA ASP A 255 15.11 18.92 -14.43
C ASP A 255 14.05 19.73 -15.22
N ASP A 256 14.28 21.03 -15.39
CA ASP A 256 13.37 21.94 -16.09
C ASP A 256 13.25 21.65 -17.60
N SER A 257 14.13 20.80 -18.18
CA SER A 257 13.96 20.35 -19.56
C SER A 257 12.85 19.31 -19.72
N LEU A 258 12.52 18.62 -18.63
CA LEU A 258 11.46 17.62 -18.60
C LEU A 258 10.11 18.22 -18.20
N VAL A 259 10.09 19.04 -17.14
CA VAL A 259 8.90 19.75 -16.68
C VAL A 259 9.31 21.00 -15.90
N GLY A 260 8.71 22.14 -16.24
CA GLY A 260 8.97 23.41 -15.58
C GLY A 260 8.38 23.47 -14.17
N SER A 261 8.71 24.54 -13.45
CA SER A 261 8.25 24.75 -12.07
C SER A 261 7.60 26.13 -11.89
N LYS A 262 6.60 26.19 -11.01
CA LYS A 262 5.96 27.43 -10.56
C LYS A 262 5.80 27.45 -9.04
N LEU A 263 5.86 28.64 -8.45
CA LEU A 263 5.62 28.83 -7.03
C LEU A 263 4.14 28.56 -6.71
N ALA A 264 3.88 27.64 -5.78
CA ALA A 264 2.53 27.34 -5.29
C ALA A 264 2.26 27.93 -3.90
N LEU A 265 3.27 27.93 -3.03
CA LEU A 265 3.18 28.46 -1.67
C LEU A 265 4.44 29.23 -1.30
N ALA A 266 4.32 30.50 -0.96
CA ALA A 266 5.42 31.26 -0.37
C ALA A 266 5.57 30.89 1.11
N THR A 267 6.77 30.46 1.52
CA THR A 267 7.04 30.04 2.92
C THR A 267 7.67 31.13 3.78
N ASN A 268 7.92 32.32 3.21
CA ASN A 268 8.41 33.52 3.92
C ASN A 268 9.68 33.28 4.77
N GLY A 269 10.57 32.40 4.32
CA GLY A 269 11.82 32.07 5.02
C GLY A 269 11.81 30.71 5.71
N ASP A 270 10.64 30.10 5.93
CA ASP A 270 10.53 28.78 6.54
C ASP A 270 10.83 27.67 5.53
N ASP A 271 11.63 26.69 5.95
CA ASP A 271 11.82 25.45 5.21
C ASP A 271 11.00 24.34 5.86
N LEU A 272 9.93 23.94 5.15
CA LEU A 272 8.97 22.95 5.65
C LEU A 272 9.56 21.56 5.83
N LEU A 273 10.74 21.29 5.25
CA LEU A 273 11.43 20.00 5.32
C LEU A 273 12.80 20.11 6.00
N ALA A 274 13.11 21.23 6.67
CA ALA A 274 14.36 21.37 7.41
C ALA A 274 14.48 20.35 8.56
N VAL A 275 13.36 19.99 9.18
CA VAL A 275 13.27 18.97 10.22
C VAL A 275 12.24 17.93 9.78
N THR A 276 12.71 16.74 9.40
CA THR A 276 11.87 15.64 8.92
C THR A 276 12.01 14.37 9.73
N PRO A 277 10.95 13.52 9.78
CA PRO A 277 11.04 12.16 10.27
C PRO A 277 12.18 11.37 9.62
N ASP A 278 12.85 10.50 10.37
CA ASP A 278 13.97 9.70 9.84
C ASP A 278 13.57 8.77 8.70
N ILE A 279 12.33 8.26 8.73
CA ILE A 279 11.78 7.43 7.64
C ILE A 279 11.75 8.16 6.29
N LEU A 280 11.64 9.50 6.28
CA LEU A 280 11.69 10.26 5.03
C LEU A 280 13.12 10.41 4.50
N LYS A 281 14.16 9.98 5.22
CA LYS A 281 15.56 10.11 4.82
C LYS A 281 16.13 8.82 4.21
N LEU A 282 15.30 7.79 4.08
CA LEU A 282 15.75 6.45 3.69
C LEU A 282 15.82 6.26 2.17
N PHE A 283 15.16 7.11 1.37
CA PHE A 283 14.98 6.90 -0.06
C PHE A 283 15.14 8.19 -0.86
N PRO A 284 15.49 8.07 -2.15
CA PRO A 284 15.66 9.22 -3.03
C PRO A 284 14.31 9.83 -3.45
N TYR A 285 14.26 11.16 -3.59
CA TYR A 285 13.09 11.90 -4.06
C TYR A 285 13.33 12.55 -5.43
N ASN A 286 12.25 12.79 -6.18
CA ASN A 286 12.30 13.45 -7.48
C ASN A 286 12.21 14.99 -7.43
N PHE A 287 12.39 15.59 -6.26
CA PHE A 287 12.29 17.03 -6.03
C PHE A 287 13.42 17.52 -5.14
N GLU A 288 13.79 18.79 -5.31
CA GLU A 288 14.85 19.41 -4.52
C GLU A 288 14.34 19.79 -3.12
N SER A 289 15.09 19.45 -2.07
CA SER A 289 14.75 19.84 -0.70
C SER A 289 15.95 19.77 0.23
N SER A 290 15.73 20.15 1.49
CA SER A 290 16.66 19.97 2.61
C SER A 290 16.70 18.53 3.17
N ILE A 291 15.85 17.61 2.68
CA ILE A 291 15.96 16.20 3.07
C ILE A 291 17.33 15.67 2.60
N PRO A 292 18.10 14.98 3.46
CA PRO A 292 19.38 14.40 3.08
C PRO A 292 19.27 13.58 1.79
N ALA A 293 20.16 13.84 0.84
CA ALA A 293 20.15 13.16 -0.44
C ALA A 293 20.56 11.68 -0.27
N VAL A 294 19.74 10.80 -0.81
CA VAL A 294 20.02 9.36 -0.95
C VAL A 294 20.32 9.07 -2.41
N SER A 295 21.30 8.21 -2.66
CA SER A 295 21.62 7.81 -4.03
C SER A 295 20.46 7.02 -4.62
N ARG A 296 20.08 7.36 -5.86
CA ARG A 296 19.15 6.55 -6.65
C ARG A 296 19.81 5.31 -7.24
N VAL A 297 21.13 5.32 -7.40
CA VAL A 297 21.90 4.19 -7.92
C VAL A 297 22.36 3.35 -6.74
N VAL A 298 22.06 2.07 -6.77
CA VAL A 298 22.35 1.14 -5.68
C VAL A 298 23.05 -0.10 -6.20
N GLU A 299 23.96 -0.65 -5.39
CA GLU A 299 24.66 -1.88 -5.75
C GLU A 299 23.68 -3.05 -5.78
N ALA A 300 23.85 -3.93 -6.76
CA ALA A 300 23.00 -5.09 -6.96
C ALA A 300 23.83 -6.32 -7.33
N SER A 301 23.31 -7.49 -6.97
CA SER A 301 23.87 -8.79 -7.36
C SER A 301 22.75 -9.74 -7.73
N GLY A 302 23.04 -10.74 -8.58
CA GLY A 302 22.04 -11.72 -9.03
C GLY A 302 20.97 -11.16 -9.96
N THR A 303 21.25 -10.03 -10.62
CA THR A 303 20.37 -9.41 -11.60
C THR A 303 20.24 -10.27 -12.88
N HIS A 304 19.17 -10.09 -13.65
CA HIS A 304 18.84 -10.93 -14.81
C HIS A 304 19.87 -10.78 -15.95
N TYR A 305 20.31 -9.54 -16.19
CA TYR A 305 21.29 -9.21 -17.22
C TYR A 305 22.70 -8.98 -16.66
N GLY A 306 22.91 -9.23 -15.36
CA GLY A 306 24.22 -9.13 -14.72
C GLY A 306 24.68 -7.71 -14.44
N ALA A 307 23.77 -6.72 -14.38
CA ALA A 307 24.10 -5.39 -13.90
C ALA A 307 24.58 -5.43 -12.44
N THR A 308 25.65 -4.68 -12.15
CA THR A 308 26.21 -4.54 -10.79
C THR A 308 25.55 -3.43 -9.98
N THR A 309 24.69 -2.65 -10.63
CA THR A 309 23.89 -1.59 -10.01
C THR A 309 22.50 -1.54 -10.63
N VAL A 310 21.53 -1.02 -9.88
CA VAL A 310 20.16 -0.79 -10.35
C VAL A 310 19.66 0.61 -9.96
N MET A 311 18.60 1.05 -10.63
CA MET A 311 17.98 2.36 -10.40
C MET A 311 16.77 2.23 -9.47
N GLU A 312 16.87 2.78 -8.27
CA GLU A 312 15.73 2.90 -7.36
C GLU A 312 14.63 3.81 -7.95
N PRO A 313 13.36 3.57 -7.58
CA PRO A 313 12.31 4.52 -7.87
C PRO A 313 12.50 5.78 -7.04
N LEU A 314 12.05 6.91 -7.59
CA LEU A 314 12.05 8.17 -6.87
C LEU A 314 10.70 8.37 -6.16
N LEU A 315 10.78 8.64 -4.85
CA LEU A 315 9.65 9.13 -4.09
C LEU A 315 9.29 10.55 -4.53
N ARG A 316 8.06 10.97 -4.23
CA ARG A 316 7.47 12.22 -4.70
C ARG A 316 6.89 13.00 -3.54
N ALA A 317 6.67 14.29 -3.75
CA ALA A 317 5.80 15.06 -2.89
C ALA A 317 4.74 15.76 -3.72
N TYR A 318 3.65 16.14 -3.05
CA TYR A 318 2.51 16.78 -3.68
C TYR A 318 2.07 17.99 -2.85
N TYR A 319 1.66 19.05 -3.52
CA TYR A 319 1.01 20.21 -2.92
C TYR A 319 -0.16 20.61 -3.82
N GLY A 320 -1.36 20.78 -3.25
CA GLY A 320 -2.51 21.15 -4.06
C GLY A 320 -2.91 20.10 -5.12
N GLY A 321 -2.48 18.84 -4.95
CA GLY A 321 -2.71 17.77 -5.93
C GLY A 321 -1.68 17.74 -7.06
N CYS A 322 -0.73 18.67 -7.06
CA CYS A 322 0.34 18.79 -8.04
C CYS A 322 1.65 18.22 -7.51
N ARG A 323 2.45 17.57 -8.37
CA ARG A 323 3.77 17.09 -7.99
C ARG A 323 4.70 18.26 -7.69
N VAL A 324 5.43 18.14 -6.60
CA VAL A 324 6.42 19.11 -6.13
C VAL A 324 7.71 18.97 -6.93
N ARG A 325 8.33 20.12 -7.25
CA ARG A 325 9.63 20.22 -7.92
C ARG A 325 10.73 20.69 -6.97
N ALA A 326 10.39 21.58 -6.04
CA ALA A 326 11.32 22.02 -5.00
C ALA A 326 10.59 22.48 -3.74
N VAL A 327 11.23 22.31 -2.59
CA VAL A 327 10.83 22.88 -1.29
C VAL A 327 12.05 23.52 -0.66
N ASN A 328 11.97 24.81 -0.35
CA ASN A 328 13.04 25.55 0.29
C ASN A 328 12.47 26.74 1.08
N THR A 329 13.35 27.60 1.60
CA THR A 329 12.99 28.80 2.38
C THR A 329 12.21 29.86 1.59
N THR A 330 12.19 29.79 0.26
CA THR A 330 11.42 30.72 -0.58
C THR A 330 10.00 30.23 -0.86
N GLY A 331 9.80 28.90 -0.91
CA GLY A 331 8.49 28.34 -1.12
C GLY A 331 8.43 26.86 -1.45
N VAL A 332 7.22 26.40 -1.71
CA VAL A 332 6.90 25.11 -2.35
C VAL A 332 6.63 25.38 -3.82
N PHE A 333 7.39 24.73 -4.68
CA PHE A 333 7.30 24.81 -6.13
C PHE A 333 6.70 23.51 -6.68
N ILE A 334 5.76 23.63 -7.61
CA ILE A 334 5.07 22.51 -8.26
C ILE A 334 5.30 22.55 -9.77
N GLU A 335 4.92 21.49 -10.47
CA GLU A 335 4.88 21.46 -11.94
C GLU A 335 4.09 22.66 -12.51
N ASP A 336 4.67 23.37 -13.48
CA ASP A 336 4.08 24.58 -14.07
C ASP A 336 2.76 24.34 -14.81
N THR A 337 2.62 23.15 -15.40
CA THR A 337 1.42 22.69 -16.11
C THR A 337 0.26 22.27 -15.21
N CYS A 338 0.48 22.15 -13.88
CA CYS A 338 -0.53 21.64 -12.97
C CYS A 338 -1.34 22.75 -12.29
N GLU A 339 -2.66 22.64 -12.26
CA GLU A 339 -3.53 23.56 -11.54
C GLU A 339 -3.85 23.07 -10.13
N VAL A 340 -3.69 23.96 -9.14
CA VAL A 340 -3.90 23.64 -7.73
C VAL A 340 -5.37 23.36 -7.46
N SER A 341 -5.64 22.21 -6.86
CA SER A 341 -6.96 21.82 -6.37
C SER A 341 -7.15 22.26 -4.92
N GLN A 342 -8.21 23.03 -4.68
CA GLN A 342 -8.60 23.48 -3.33
C GLN A 342 -8.82 22.32 -2.36
N HIS A 343 -9.28 21.16 -2.86
CA HIS A 343 -9.44 19.95 -2.04
C HIS A 343 -8.10 19.53 -1.42
N TRP A 344 -7.07 19.44 -2.26
CA TRP A 344 -5.74 18.96 -1.86
C TRP A 344 -4.90 20.02 -1.17
N GLU A 345 -5.11 21.30 -1.49
CA GLU A 345 -4.40 22.44 -0.90
C GLU A 345 -4.56 22.47 0.63
N SER A 346 -5.74 22.08 1.12
CA SER A 346 -6.04 22.05 2.56
C SER A 346 -5.16 21.11 3.39
N TYR A 347 -4.51 20.13 2.74
CA TYR A 347 -3.61 19.16 3.39
C TYR A 347 -2.15 19.61 3.38
N GLY A 348 -1.84 20.73 2.74
CA GLY A 348 -0.48 21.28 2.67
C GLY A 348 0.47 20.39 1.86
N LEU A 349 1.75 20.38 2.27
CA LEU A 349 2.81 19.62 1.62
C LEU A 349 2.74 18.14 2.02
N MET A 350 2.36 17.27 1.09
CA MET A 350 2.23 15.83 1.27
C MET A 350 3.47 15.11 0.71
N VAL A 351 4.32 14.57 1.57
CA VAL A 351 5.54 13.85 1.19
C VAL A 351 5.29 12.35 1.25
N HIS A 352 5.62 11.65 0.17
CA HIS A 352 5.49 10.21 0.10
C HIS A 352 6.39 9.54 1.15
N SER A 353 5.82 8.69 2.00
CA SER A 353 6.62 7.84 2.88
C SER A 353 6.87 6.47 2.25
N PRO A 354 7.97 5.81 2.59
CA PRO A 354 8.28 4.48 2.07
C PRO A 354 7.48 3.36 2.72
N ASP A 355 6.45 3.69 3.50
CA ASP A 355 5.78 2.76 4.42
C ASP A 355 5.12 1.56 3.70
N ASP A 356 4.97 1.60 2.37
CA ASP A 356 4.27 0.60 1.55
C ASP A 356 4.95 0.28 0.19
N VAL A 357 6.24 0.59 0.04
CA VAL A 357 6.98 0.26 -1.19
C VAL A 357 8.13 -0.69 -0.86
N PRO A 358 8.22 -1.86 -1.53
CA PRO A 358 9.40 -2.70 -1.41
C PRO A 358 10.50 -2.01 -2.21
N LEU A 359 11.29 -1.23 -1.49
CA LEU A 359 12.45 -0.52 -2.01
C LEU A 359 13.68 -1.27 -1.52
N CYS A 360 14.71 -1.32 -2.36
CA CYS A 360 16.02 -1.73 -1.89
C CYS A 360 16.45 -0.72 -0.82
N SER A 361 16.85 -1.17 0.37
CA SER A 361 17.38 -0.27 1.38
C SER A 361 18.90 -0.29 1.29
N THR A 362 19.54 0.88 1.21
CA THR A 362 20.99 1.01 0.96
C THR A 362 21.85 1.05 2.23
N THR A 363 21.44 0.42 3.31
CA THR A 363 22.22 0.44 4.56
C THR A 363 22.64 -0.95 4.98
#